data_AF-A0A7V4KU51-F1
#
_entry.id   AF-A0A7V4KU51-F1
#
_cell.length_a   1.000
_cell.length_b   1.000
_cell.length_c   1.000
_cell.angle_alpha   90.00
_cell.angle_beta   90.00
_cell.angle_gamma   90.00
#
_symmetry.space_group_name_H-M   'P 1'
#
loop_
_entity.id
_entity.type
_entity.pdbx_description
1 polymer ?
#
loop_
_entity_poly.entity_id
_entity_poly.type
_entity_poly.pdbx_seq_one_letter_code
_entity_poly.pdbx_strand_id
1 'polypeptide(L)'
;MGVAVVEVKEKIKIGDKIHIKGATTDFVQEVKSMQINHKPVKEAKPGDDIGLLVEDRVREGDIVYKIVEEEEKKEEKKEVKKRGRKKK
;
A
#
# COMPACT_ATOMS: atom_id res chain seq x y z
N MET A 1 6.69 -19.26 4.50
CA MET A 1 6.30 -18.06 3.73
C MET A 1 4.91 -18.30 3.18
N GLY A 2 3.96 -17.46 3.58
CA GLY A 2 2.58 -17.52 3.10
C GLY A 2 2.34 -16.48 2.00
N VAL A 3 1.20 -16.61 1.32
CA VAL A 3 0.68 -15.58 0.42
C VAL A 3 -0.65 -15.11 0.99
N ALA A 4 -0.80 -13.80 1.12
CA ALA A 4 -2.04 -13.15 1.54
C ALA A 4 -2.66 -12.43 0.35
N VAL A 5 -3.97 -12.52 0.19
CA VAL A 5 -4.70 -11.69 -0.77
C VAL A 5 -5.20 -10.47 -0.01
N VAL A 6 -4.86 -9.29 -0.52
CA VAL A 6 -5.22 -8.01 0.10
C VAL A 6 -5.87 -7.13 -0.95
N GLU A 7 -7.03 -6.57 -0.61
CA GLU A 7 -7.67 -5.53 -1.41
C GLU A 7 -7.00 -4.19 -1.09
N VAL A 8 -6.39 -3.57 -2.10
CA VAL A 8 -5.67 -2.31 -1.94
C VAL A 8 -6.67 -1.16 -1.89
N LYS A 9 -6.63 -0.35 -0.82
CA LYS A 9 -7.45 0.88 -0.71
C LYS A 9 -6.68 2.17 -1.02
N GLU A 10 -5.35 2.11 -0.95
CA GLU A 10 -4.44 3.22 -1.22
C GLU A 10 -3.22 2.71 -1.98
N LYS A 11 -2.58 3.58 -2.77
CA LYS A 11 -1.43 3.19 -3.59
C LYS A 11 -0.28 2.64 -2.73
N ILE A 12 0.15 1.42 -3.04
CA ILE A 12 1.27 0.73 -2.40
C ILE A 12 2.30 0.32 -3.44
N LYS A 13 3.58 0.34 -3.06
CA LYS A 13 4.71 0.01 -3.92
C LYS A 13 5.62 -1.00 -3.25
N ILE A 14 6.39 -1.73 -4.07
CA ILE A 14 7.51 -2.55 -3.57
C ILE A 14 8.51 -1.64 -2.85
N GLY A 15 8.94 -2.05 -1.65
CA GLY A 15 9.79 -1.27 -0.75
C GLY A 15 9.04 -0.44 0.29
N ASP A 16 7.70 -0.33 0.20
CA ASP A 16 6.92 0.29 1.26
C ASP A 16 6.94 -0.57 2.52
N LYS A 17 6.96 0.08 3.70
CA LYS A 17 6.72 -0.59 4.97
C LYS A 17 5.23 -0.68 5.26
N ILE A 18 4.80 -1.86 5.66
CA ILE A 18 3.42 -2.13 6.06
C ILE A 18 3.35 -2.75 7.45
N HIS A 19 2.31 -2.39 8.17
CA HIS A 19 1.96 -2.94 9.47
C HIS A 19 0.74 -3.82 9.29
N ILE A 20 0.88 -5.11 9.59
CA ILE A 20 -0.24 -6.05 9.58
C ILE A 20 -0.73 -6.19 11.01
N LYS A 21 -1.99 -5.81 11.24
CA LYS A 21 -2.63 -5.85 12.56
C LYS A 21 -3.94 -6.61 12.49
N GLY A 22 -4.01 -7.66 13.27
CA GLY A 22 -5.16 -8.55 13.42
C GLY A 22 -5.52 -8.74 14.88
N ALA A 23 -6.42 -9.71 15.13
CA ALA A 23 -6.84 -10.06 16.49
C ALA A 23 -5.72 -10.70 17.33
N THR A 24 -4.81 -11.44 16.68
CA THR A 24 -3.71 -12.18 17.33
C THR A 24 -2.37 -11.97 16.63
N THR A 25 -2.33 -11.08 15.65
CA THR A 25 -1.21 -10.93 14.71
C THR A 25 -0.85 -9.46 14.71
N ASP A 26 0.38 -9.11 15.05
CA ASP A 26 0.85 -7.73 15.08
C ASP A 26 2.33 -7.73 14.68
N PHE A 27 2.61 -7.38 13.42
CA PHE A 27 3.98 -7.27 12.93
C PHE A 27 4.11 -6.28 11.78
N VAL A 28 5.33 -5.77 11.61
CA VAL A 28 5.71 -4.87 10.52
C VAL A 28 6.58 -5.65 9.54
N GLN A 29 6.31 -5.49 8.25
CA GLN A 29 7.13 -6.04 7.19
C GLN A 29 7.30 -5.06 6.03
N GLU A 30 8.31 -5.28 5.21
CA GLU A 30 8.53 -4.54 3.97
C GLU A 30 7.95 -5.31 2.78
N VAL A 31 7.36 -4.60 1.81
CA VAL A 31 6.83 -5.21 0.59
C VAL A 31 7.99 -5.65 -0.31
N LYS A 32 8.40 -6.91 -0.19
CA LYS A 32 9.44 -7.51 -1.03
C LYS A 32 8.94 -7.93 -2.41
N SER A 33 7.70 -8.42 -2.49
CA SER A 33 7.10 -8.94 -3.73
C SER A 33 5.58 -8.84 -3.68
N MET A 34 5.00 -8.53 -4.85
CA MET A 34 3.57 -8.33 -5.04
C MET A 34 3.15 -8.79 -6.45
N GLN A 35 1.97 -9.39 -6.55
CA GLN A 35 1.43 -9.89 -7.81
C GLN A 35 -0.06 -9.54 -7.95
N ILE A 36 -0.49 -9.16 -9.16
CA ILE A 36 -1.90 -8.95 -9.51
C ILE A 36 -2.25 -9.89 -10.66
N ASN A 37 -3.28 -10.72 -10.53
CA ASN A 37 -3.70 -11.66 -11.58
C ASN A 37 -2.52 -12.49 -12.14
N HIS A 38 -1.69 -13.06 -11.25
CA HIS A 38 -0.45 -13.80 -11.57
C HIS A 38 0.66 -13.01 -12.29
N LYS A 39 0.55 -11.68 -12.36
CA LYS A 39 1.59 -10.82 -12.94
C LYS A 39 2.33 -10.07 -11.85
N PRO A 40 3.68 -10.10 -11.82
CA PRO A 40 4.46 -9.29 -10.90
C PRO A 40 4.27 -7.81 -11.21
N VAL A 41 3.98 -7.02 -10.18
CA VAL A 41 3.75 -5.58 -10.30
C VAL A 41 4.61 -4.82 -9.31
N LYS A 42 5.08 -3.63 -9.69
CA LYS A 42 5.88 -2.76 -8.80
C LYS A 42 5.01 -1.87 -7.92
N GLU A 43 3.83 -1.53 -8.41
CA GLU A 43 2.88 -0.63 -7.76
C GLU A 43 1.48 -1.20 -7.92
N ALA A 44 0.66 -1.08 -6.89
CA ALA A 44 -0.74 -1.45 -6.92
C ALA A 44 -1.64 -0.23 -6.69
N LYS A 45 -2.78 -0.20 -7.36
CA LYS A 45 -3.74 0.89 -7.29
C LYS A 45 -4.88 0.55 -6.33
N PRO A 46 -5.57 1.56 -5.80
CA PRO A 46 -6.81 1.33 -5.07
C PRO A 46 -7.82 0.58 -5.93
N GLY A 47 -8.38 -0.51 -5.40
CA GLY A 47 -9.31 -1.42 -6.07
C GLY A 47 -8.65 -2.65 -6.71
N ASP A 48 -7.32 -2.78 -6.65
CA ASP A 48 -6.64 -3.98 -7.13
C ASP A 48 -6.54 -5.04 -6.01
N ASP A 49 -6.79 -6.30 -6.38
CA ASP A 49 -6.49 -7.46 -5.54
C ASP A 49 -5.05 -7.90 -5.73
N ILE A 50 -4.24 -7.74 -4.68
CA ILE A 50 -2.82 -8.10 -4.71
C ILE A 50 -2.56 -9.37 -3.91
N GLY A 51 -1.77 -10.28 -4.48
CA GLY A 51 -1.07 -11.32 -3.74
C GLY A 51 0.20 -10.74 -3.13
N LEU A 52 0.21 -10.63 -1.80
CA LEU A 52 1.32 -10.13 -1.01
C LEU A 52 2.05 -11.31 -0.34
N LEU A 53 3.38 -11.32 -0.44
CA LEU A 53 4.19 -12.26 0.33
C LEU A 53 4.19 -11.84 1.81
N VAL A 54 3.87 -12.77 2.70
CA VAL A 54 3.90 -12.55 4.16
C VAL A 54 4.94 -13.45 4.82
N GLU A 55 5.69 -12.87 5.75
CA GLU A 55 6.71 -13.59 6.52
C GLU A 55 6.07 -14.52 7.55
N ASP A 56 4.94 -14.10 8.14
CA ASP A 56 4.20 -14.85 9.15
C ASP A 56 2.74 -15.14 8.73
N ARG A 57 2.06 -15.94 9.53
CA ARG A 57 0.69 -16.39 9.30
C ARG A 57 -0.31 -15.26 9.55
N VAL A 58 -1.08 -14.93 8.53
CA VAL A 58 -2.19 -13.98 8.60
C VAL A 58 -3.54 -14.69 8.51
N ARG A 59 -4.59 -14.03 8.98
CA ARG A 59 -5.98 -14.54 8.97
C ARG A 59 -6.91 -13.56 8.26
N GLU A 60 -8.07 -14.07 7.86
CA GLU A 60 -9.14 -13.24 7.32
C GLU A 60 -9.56 -12.19 8.36
N GLY A 61 -9.67 -10.94 7.92
CA GLY A 61 -10.00 -9.80 8.77
C GLY A 61 -8.78 -9.03 9.32
N ASP A 62 -7.55 -9.50 9.07
CA ASP A 62 -6.35 -8.73 9.39
C ASP A 62 -6.31 -7.44 8.53
N ILE A 63 -5.97 -6.32 9.17
CA ILE A 63 -5.92 -5.00 8.53
C ILE A 63 -4.46 -4.64 8.26
N VAL A 64 -4.19 -4.20 7.03
CA VAL A 64 -2.86 -3.75 6.61
C VAL A 64 -2.83 -2.23 6.58
N TYR A 65 -1.89 -1.64 7.30
CA TYR A 65 -1.64 -0.20 7.32
C TYR A 65 -0.32 0.09 6.63
N LYS A 66 -0.32 1.06 5.70
CA LYS A 66 0.91 1.60 5.15
C LYS A 66 1.57 2.51 6.18
N ILE A 67 2.82 2.23 6.52
CA ILE A 67 3.62 3.12 7.36
C ILE A 67 4.16 4.20 6.45
N VAL A 68 3.47 5.34 6.43
CA VAL A 68 4.00 6.57 5.88
C VAL A 68 4.89 7.21 6.93
N GLU A 69 6.20 7.01 6.82
CA GLU A 69 7.17 7.85 7.52
C GLU A 69 6.88 9.31 7.11
N GLU A 70 6.61 10.17 8.10
CA GLU A 70 5.89 11.45 7.97
C GLU A 70 6.60 12.57 7.17
N GLU A 71 7.45 12.27 6.19
CA GLU A 71 8.22 13.30 5.48
C GLU A 71 7.50 13.91 4.25
N GLU A 72 6.44 13.31 3.69
CA GLU A 72 5.90 13.73 2.38
C GLU A 72 4.50 14.38 2.35
N LYS A 73 3.99 14.93 3.46
CA LYS A 73 2.77 15.78 3.41
C LYS A 73 2.96 17.16 2.70
N LYS A 74 4.08 17.41 2.00
CA LYS A 74 4.37 18.71 1.37
C LYS A 74 3.98 18.86 -0.11
N GLU A 75 3.70 17.80 -0.87
CA GLU A 75 3.54 17.94 -2.33
C GLU A 75 2.10 18.07 -2.84
N GLU A 76 1.10 17.43 -2.22
CA GLU A 76 -0.28 17.50 -2.74
C GLU A 76 -0.93 18.90 -2.67
N LYS A 77 -0.47 19.81 -1.79
CA LYS A 77 -1.00 21.19 -1.75
C LYS A 77 -0.40 22.13 -2.80
N LYS A 78 0.70 21.77 -3.48
CA LYS A 78 1.34 22.67 -4.47
C LYS A 78 0.72 22.61 -5.86
N GLU A 79 0.17 21.47 -6.28
CA GLU A 79 -0.26 21.30 -7.67
C GLU A 79 -1.64 21.91 -7.97
N VAL A 80 -2.55 21.95 -6.98
CA VAL A 80 -3.91 22.52 -7.18
C VAL A 80 -3.85 24.04 -7.40
N LYS A 81 -2.84 24.76 -6.91
CA LYS A 81 -2.74 26.22 -7.05
C LYS A 81 -2.22 26.70 -8.42
N LYS A 82 -1.67 25.80 -9.26
CA LYS A 82 -1.13 26.17 -10.58
C LYS A 82 -2.16 26.11 -11.71
N ARG A 83 -3.35 25.54 -11.49
CA ARG A 83 -4.44 25.57 -12.47
C ARG A 83 -5.16 26.92 -12.46
N GLY A 84 -4.54 27.88 -13.14
CA GLY A 84 -5.26 28.62 -14.16
C GLY A 84 -6.14 29.79 -13.70
N ARG A 85 -5.51 30.85 -13.21
CA ARG A 85 -5.90 32.21 -13.61
C ARG A 85 -5.69 32.30 -15.14
N LYS A 86 -6.70 31.94 -15.94
CA LYS A 86 -6.79 32.40 -17.33
C LYS A 86 -7.21 33.87 -17.26
N LYS A 87 -6.30 34.73 -17.72
CA LYS A 87 -6.43 36.18 -17.80
C LYS A 87 -7.74 36.56 -18.50
N LYS A 88 -8.43 37.54 -17.94
CA LYS A 88 -9.45 38.35 -18.63
C LYS A 88 -8.76 39.26 -19.63
#